data_AF-A0A960NPT8-F1
#
_entry.id   AF-A0A960NPT8-F1
#
_cell.length_a   1.000
_cell.length_b   1.000
_cell.length_c   1.000
_cell.angle_alpha   90.00
_cell.angle_beta   90.00
_cell.angle_gamma   90.00
#
_symmetry.space_group_name_H-M   'P 1'
#
loop_
_entity.id
_entity.type
_entity.pdbx_description
1 polymer ?
#
loop_
_entity_poly.entity_id
_entity_poly.type
_entity_poly.pdbx_seq_one_letter_code
_entity_poly.pdbx_strand_id
1 'polypeptide(L)'
;LQFYNTIDDCLAVRQPNVLLLSGVLQCLPAPWDVLQNLARDNFQTIILDRTPIIEAERDRLTVETVSPRVYPASYPAWFFSRKSFESHIPPGWAIDVEFDAVDRQLLDGVEIVFKGFGIIRQQ
;
A
#
# COMPACT_ATOMS: atom_id res chain seq x y z
N LEU A 1 -8.47 -18.83 -8.52
CA LEU A 1 -7.32 -18.12 -7.90
C LEU A 1 -6.16 -19.08 -7.80
N GLN A 2 -4.95 -18.65 -8.18
CA GLN A 2 -3.72 -19.42 -8.00
C GLN A 2 -2.82 -18.67 -7.03
N PHE A 3 -2.29 -19.38 -6.03
CA PHE A 3 -1.46 -18.81 -4.98
C PHE A 3 0.00 -19.24 -5.18
N TYR A 4 0.92 -18.33 -4.89
CA TYR A 4 2.37 -18.52 -4.98
C TYR A 4 2.99 -18.17 -3.62
N ASN A 5 4.12 -18.79 -3.27
CA ASN A 5 4.78 -18.51 -1.99
C ASN A 5 5.47 -17.14 -1.99
N THR A 6 6.00 -16.73 -3.15
CA THR A 6 6.63 -15.42 -3.34
C THR A 6 6.13 -14.74 -4.61
N ILE A 7 6.40 -13.44 -4.73
CA ILE A 7 6.12 -12.68 -5.94
C ILE A 7 7.01 -13.18 -7.08
N ASP A 8 8.27 -13.50 -6.81
CA ASP A 8 9.22 -14.06 -7.80
C ASP A 8 8.74 -15.38 -8.39
N ASP A 9 8.18 -16.28 -7.57
CA ASP A 9 7.61 -17.55 -8.04
C ASP A 9 6.47 -17.32 -9.04
N CYS A 10 5.67 -16.26 -8.83
CA CYS A 10 4.61 -15.86 -9.76
C CYS A 10 5.21 -15.33 -11.05
N LEU A 11 6.16 -14.38 -10.96
CA LEU A 11 6.80 -13.74 -12.11
C LEU A 11 7.63 -14.71 -12.96
N ALA A 12 8.13 -15.81 -12.38
CA ALA A 12 8.86 -16.85 -13.11
C ALA A 12 7.98 -17.62 -14.12
N VAL A 13 6.66 -17.66 -13.91
CA VAL A 13 5.73 -18.44 -14.74
C VAL A 13 4.56 -17.63 -15.29
N ARG A 14 4.41 -16.38 -14.87
CA ARG A 14 3.38 -15.42 -15.30
C ARG A 14 4.01 -14.10 -15.71
N GLN A 15 3.26 -13.31 -16.46
CA GLN A 15 3.64 -11.94 -16.83
C GLN A 15 2.48 -10.98 -16.49
N PRO A 16 2.18 -10.78 -15.19
CA PRO A 16 1.16 -9.82 -14.78
C PRO A 16 1.59 -8.40 -15.19
N ASN A 17 0.64 -7.61 -15.69
CA ASN A 17 0.85 -6.21 -16.04
C ASN A 17 0.37 -5.24 -14.94
N VAL A 18 -0.36 -5.73 -13.94
CA VAL A 18 -0.93 -4.94 -12.84
C VAL A 18 -0.43 -5.49 -11.50
N LEU A 19 0.08 -4.60 -10.64
CA LEU A 19 0.33 -4.86 -9.23
C LEU A 19 -0.83 -4.30 -8.40
N LEU A 20 -1.46 -5.12 -7.55
CA LEU A 20 -2.51 -4.68 -6.63
C LEU A 20 -2.05 -4.82 -5.18
N LEU A 21 -2.03 -3.71 -4.45
CA LEU A 21 -1.78 -3.64 -3.02
C LEU A 21 -3.01 -3.04 -2.32
N SER A 22 -4.01 -3.88 -2.03
CA SER A 22 -5.24 -3.46 -1.34
C SER A 22 -5.14 -3.76 0.16
N GLY A 23 -4.97 -2.71 0.97
CA GLY A 23 -4.92 -2.80 2.43
C GLY A 23 -3.72 -3.56 3.00
N VAL A 24 -2.65 -3.72 2.22
CA VAL A 24 -1.46 -4.49 2.62
C VAL A 24 -0.23 -3.62 2.84
N LEU A 25 -0.08 -2.52 2.10
CA LEU A 25 1.13 -1.69 2.13
C LEU A 25 1.38 -1.16 3.55
N GLN A 26 0.32 -0.71 4.23
CA GLN A 26 0.40 -0.20 5.60
C GLN A 26 0.78 -1.22 6.67
N CYS A 27 0.72 -2.52 6.35
CA CYS A 27 1.02 -3.61 7.27
C CYS A 27 2.45 -4.15 7.10
N LEU A 28 3.24 -3.58 6.18
CA LEU A 28 4.59 -4.02 5.91
C LEU A 28 5.61 -3.30 6.82
N PRO A 29 6.70 -3.98 7.24
CA PRO A 29 7.74 -3.37 8.07
C PRO A 29 8.45 -2.18 7.38
N ALA A 30 8.66 -2.26 6.07
CA ALA A 30 9.33 -1.25 5.24
C ALA A 30 8.50 -0.96 3.97
N PRO A 31 7.38 -0.25 4.09
CA PRO A 31 6.39 -0.13 3.01
C PRO A 31 6.96 0.51 1.75
N TRP A 32 7.75 1.58 1.92
CA TRP A 32 8.33 2.30 0.79
C TRP A 32 9.39 1.48 0.05
N ASP A 33 10.27 0.78 0.77
CA ASP A 33 11.27 -0.11 0.15
C ASP A 33 10.60 -1.22 -0.65
N VAL A 34 9.52 -1.80 -0.12
CA VAL A 34 8.75 -2.83 -0.83
C VAL A 34 8.11 -2.25 -2.09
N LEU A 35 7.45 -1.10 -2.00
CA LEU A 35 6.85 -0.46 -3.18
C LEU A 35 7.89 -0.16 -4.26
N GLN A 36 9.05 0.39 -3.87
CA GLN A 36 10.15 0.70 -4.79
C GLN A 36 10.74 -0.55 -5.45
N ASN A 37 10.89 -1.65 -4.69
CA ASN A 37 11.41 -2.91 -5.23
C ASN A 37 10.42 -3.54 -6.22
N LEU A 38 9.13 -3.61 -5.88
CA LEU A 38 8.10 -4.17 -6.78
C LEU A 38 7.92 -3.36 -8.05
N ALA A 39 8.07 -2.03 -7.97
CA ALA A 39 7.97 -1.15 -9.12
C ALA A 39 9.11 -1.31 -10.14
N ARG A 40 10.16 -2.08 -9.84
CA ARG A 40 11.24 -2.43 -10.77
C ARG A 40 10.85 -3.55 -11.74
N ASP A 41 9.87 -4.37 -11.37
CA ASP A 41 9.38 -5.44 -12.24
C ASP A 41 8.58 -4.88 -13.42
N ASN A 42 8.18 -5.75 -14.35
CA ASN A 42 7.57 -5.31 -15.61
C ASN A 42 6.07 -4.99 -15.53
N PHE A 43 5.62 -4.41 -14.41
CA PHE A 43 4.26 -3.90 -14.27
C PHE A 43 4.09 -2.59 -15.08
N GLN A 44 2.87 -2.37 -15.56
CA GLN A 44 2.46 -1.14 -16.25
C GLN A 44 1.56 -0.27 -15.36
N THR A 45 0.90 -0.88 -14.39
CA THR A 45 0.00 -0.21 -13.45
C THR A 45 0.19 -0.75 -12.04
N ILE A 46 0.21 0.15 -11.06
CA ILE A 46 0.11 -0.18 -9.64
C ILE A 46 -1.24 0.36 -9.17
N ILE A 47 -2.03 -0.49 -8.53
CA ILE A 47 -3.25 -0.11 -7.84
C ILE A 47 -2.97 -0.23 -6.36
N LEU A 48 -3.00 0.90 -5.67
CA LEU A 48 -3.04 0.95 -4.22
C LEU A 48 -4.50 1.14 -3.83
N ASP A 49 -5.01 0.36 -2.90
CA ASP A 49 -6.39 0.48 -2.45
C ASP A 49 -6.43 0.31 -0.94
N ARG A 50 -7.48 0.82 -0.29
CA ARG A 50 -7.62 0.79 1.18
C ARG A 50 -6.33 1.25 1.89
N THR A 51 -5.76 2.34 1.40
CA THR A 51 -4.48 2.88 1.89
C THR A 51 -4.75 4.10 2.79
N PRO A 52 -4.32 4.09 4.06
CA PRO A 52 -4.56 5.20 4.99
C PRO A 52 -3.66 6.40 4.65
N ILE A 53 -4.23 7.43 4.04
CA ILE A 53 -3.55 8.70 3.75
C ILE A 53 -4.02 9.75 4.75
N ILE A 54 -3.07 10.50 5.30
CA ILE A 54 -3.32 11.58 6.26
C ILE A 54 -2.70 12.89 5.80
N GLU A 55 -3.38 13.99 6.13
CA GLU A 55 -2.84 15.34 5.96
C GLU A 55 -1.98 15.70 7.19
N ALA A 56 -0.72 15.28 7.14
CA ALA A 56 0.27 15.47 8.20
C ALA A 56 1.68 15.71 7.61
N GLU A 57 2.63 16.17 8.43
CA GLU A 57 4.01 16.41 7.97
C GLU A 57 4.81 15.13 7.70
N ARG A 58 4.48 14.04 8.39
CA ARG A 58 5.24 12.77 8.36
C ARG A 58 4.33 11.57 8.52
N ASP A 59 4.82 10.42 8.06
CA ASP A 59 4.16 9.13 8.30
C ASP A 59 4.00 8.87 9.79
N ARG A 60 2.89 8.23 10.15
CA ARG A 60 2.56 7.82 11.49
C ARG A 60 2.52 6.30 11.56
N LEU A 61 3.55 5.70 12.16
CA LEU A 61 3.54 4.30 12.52
C LEU A 61 2.76 4.08 13.81
N THR A 62 1.81 3.15 13.79
CA THR A 62 1.10 2.63 14.96
C THR A 62 1.25 1.10 15.03
N VAL A 63 0.74 0.48 16.10
CA VAL A 63 0.70 -0.98 16.24
C VAL A 63 -0.75 -1.42 16.25
N GLU A 64 -1.15 -2.21 15.27
CA GLU A 64 -2.41 -2.91 15.30
C GLU A 64 -2.27 -4.14 16.19
N THR A 65 -3.12 -4.26 17.21
CA THR A 65 -3.17 -5.44 18.09
C THR A 65 -4.41 -6.25 17.76
N VAL A 66 -4.22 -7.48 17.29
CA VAL A 66 -5.32 -8.40 17.03
C VAL A 66 -5.82 -8.95 18.35
N SER A 67 -7.14 -9.02 18.53
CA SER A 67 -7.72 -9.65 19.70
C SER A 67 -7.20 -11.09 19.83
N PRO A 68 -6.69 -11.52 21.00
CA PRO A 68 -6.24 -12.89 21.22
C PRO A 68 -7.32 -13.95 20.98
N ARG A 69 -8.60 -13.55 20.94
CA ARG A 69 -9.73 -14.42 20.58
C ARG A 69 -9.72 -14.84 19.11
N VAL A 70 -9.13 -14.05 18.22
CA VAL A 70 -8.94 -14.40 16.80
C VAL A 70 -7.62 -15.17 16.68
N TYR A 71 -6.51 -14.52 17.05
CA TYR A 71 -5.19 -15.12 17.27
C TYR A 71 -4.24 -14.07 17.90
N PRO A 72 -3.21 -14.48 18.65
CA PRO A 72 -2.29 -13.55 19.29
C PRO A 72 -1.27 -13.00 18.29
N ALA A 73 -1.50 -11.80 17.77
CA ALA A 73 -0.55 -11.11 16.90
C ALA A 73 -0.66 -9.58 16.98
N SER A 74 0.38 -8.92 16.47
CA SER A 74 0.43 -7.50 16.25
C SER A 74 1.21 -7.16 14.98
N TYR A 75 0.80 -6.11 14.29
CA TYR A 75 1.41 -5.67 13.03
C TYR A 75 1.72 -4.18 13.07
N PRO A 76 2.71 -3.71 12.30
CA PRO A 76 2.78 -2.29 12.01
C PRO A 76 1.48 -1.85 11.31
N ALA A 77 1.00 -0.67 11.66
CA ALA A 77 -0.13 -0.03 10.99
C ALA A 77 0.29 1.41 10.68
N TRP A 78 0.81 1.60 9.46
CA TRP A 78 1.23 2.89 8.96
C TRP A 78 0.02 3.72 8.52
N PHE A 79 0.04 5.00 8.86
CA PHE A 79 -0.77 6.03 8.22
C PHE A 79 0.20 6.94 7.47
N PHE A 80 0.07 6.99 6.16
CA PHE A 80 1.05 7.66 5.30
C PHE A 80 0.68 9.13 5.18
N SER A 81 1.64 10.04 5.41
CA SER A 81 1.38 11.42 5.08
C SER A 81 1.29 11.59 3.58
N ARG A 82 0.38 12.47 3.10
CA ARG A 82 0.27 12.80 1.68
C ARG A 82 1.62 13.17 1.08
N LYS A 83 2.38 14.01 1.78
CA LYS A 83 3.73 14.43 1.37
C LYS A 83 4.70 13.25 1.23
N SER A 84 4.73 12.34 2.20
CA SER A 84 5.59 11.15 2.14
C SER A 84 5.17 10.24 0.99
N PHE A 85 3.88 9.96 0.87
CA PHE A 85 3.30 9.14 -0.18
C PHE A 85 3.69 9.63 -1.58
N GLU A 86 3.47 10.92 -1.86
CA GLU A 86 3.80 11.54 -3.14
C GLU A 86 5.32 11.49 -3.41
N SER A 87 6.15 11.71 -2.39
CA SER A 87 7.61 11.63 -2.53
C SER A 87 8.15 10.21 -2.76
N HIS A 88 7.36 9.18 -2.39
CA HIS A 88 7.72 7.77 -2.54
C HIS A 88 7.04 7.12 -3.75
N ILE A 89 6.37 7.87 -4.62
CA ILE A 89 5.97 7.36 -5.93
C ILE A 89 7.25 6.96 -6.69
N PRO A 90 7.35 5.72 -7.20
CA PRO A 90 8.58 5.26 -7.84
C PRO A 90 8.96 6.13 -9.05
N PRO A 91 10.27 6.37 -9.30
CA PRO A 91 10.72 7.13 -10.47
C PRO A 91 10.18 6.53 -11.77
N GLY A 92 9.69 7.39 -12.68
CA GLY A 92 9.05 6.95 -13.92
C GLY A 92 7.61 6.48 -13.76
N TRP A 93 6.98 6.73 -12.60
CA TRP A 93 5.56 6.50 -12.36
C TRP A 93 4.85 7.79 -12.00
N ALA A 94 3.55 7.87 -12.28
CA ALA A 94 2.70 8.99 -11.87
C ALA A 94 1.33 8.50 -11.40
N ILE A 95 0.73 9.22 -10.46
CA ILE A 95 -0.65 9.01 -10.05
C ILE A 95 -1.55 9.48 -11.20
N ASP A 96 -2.37 8.57 -11.72
CA ASP A 96 -3.36 8.83 -12.78
C ASP A 96 -4.73 9.14 -12.19
N VAL A 97 -5.10 8.43 -11.12
CA VAL A 97 -6.38 8.60 -10.44
C VAL A 97 -6.23 8.40 -8.93
N GLU A 98 -6.99 9.18 -8.16
CA GLU A 98 -7.22 9.02 -6.73
C GLU A 98 -8.72 8.85 -6.49
N PHE A 99 -9.10 7.99 -5.54
CA PHE A 99 -10.48 7.78 -5.13
C PHE A 99 -10.59 7.46 -3.64
N ASP A 100 -11.79 7.63 -3.08
CA ASP A 100 -12.09 7.22 -1.71
C ASP A 100 -12.32 5.70 -1.67
N ALA A 101 -11.64 5.02 -0.73
CA ALA A 101 -11.92 3.64 -0.40
C ALA A 101 -13.09 3.54 0.59
N VAL A 102 -13.60 2.33 0.79
CA VAL A 102 -14.74 2.07 1.69
C VAL A 102 -14.33 2.21 3.17
N ASP A 103 -13.07 1.95 3.49
CA ASP A 103 -12.57 1.90 4.86
C ASP A 103 -12.45 3.27 5.52
N ARG A 104 -12.85 3.30 6.79
CA ARG A 104 -12.72 4.46 7.68
C ARG A 104 -12.15 4.01 9.01
N GLN A 105 -11.25 4.80 9.57
CA GLN A 105 -10.65 4.51 10.87
C GLN A 105 -10.43 5.80 11.67
N LEU A 106 -10.61 5.72 12.99
CA LEU A 106 -10.23 6.82 13.89
C LEU A 106 -8.73 6.74 14.19
N LEU A 107 -8.03 7.84 13.98
CA LEU A 107 -6.67 8.08 14.48
C LEU A 107 -6.72 9.28 15.41
N ASP A 108 -6.37 9.06 16.68
CA ASP A 108 -6.39 10.10 17.72
C ASP A 108 -7.74 10.87 17.80
N GLY A 109 -8.84 10.17 17.54
CA GLY A 109 -10.21 10.72 17.56
C GLY A 109 -10.65 11.40 16.27
N VAL A 110 -9.80 11.46 15.25
CA VAL A 110 -10.11 12.02 13.93
C VAL A 110 -10.41 10.87 12.97
N GLU A 111 -11.54 10.95 12.26
CA GLU A 111 -11.87 9.99 11.20
C GLU A 111 -10.95 10.20 9.99
N ILE A 112 -10.36 9.10 9.54
CA ILE A 112 -9.57 9.02 8.31
C ILE A 112 -10.34 8.16 7.34
N VAL A 113 -10.53 8.68 6.14
CA VAL A 113 -11.03 7.94 4.98
C VAL A 113 -9.84 7.37 4.24
N PHE A 114 -9.81 6.07 4.04
CA PHE A 114 -8.74 5.43 3.29
C PHE A 114 -8.89 5.80 1.82
N LYS A 115 -7.78 5.83 1.10
CA LYS A 115 -7.71 6.21 -0.31
C LYS A 115 -7.31 5.02 -1.17
N GLY A 116 -7.67 5.10 -2.43
CA GLY A 116 -7.12 4.29 -3.50
C GLY A 116 -6.51 5.15 -4.60
N PHE A 117 -5.55 4.55 -5.30
CA PHE A 117 -4.75 5.20 -6.33
C PHE A 117 -4.51 4.26 -7.49
N GLY A 118 -4.74 4.74 -8.71
CA GLY A 118 -4.18 4.15 -9.92
C GLY A 118 -2.90 4.89 -10.28
N ILE A 119 -1.78 4.17 -10.35
CA ILE A 119 -0.46 4.73 -10.63
C ILE A 119 0.05 4.05 -11.91
N ILE A 120 0.41 4.85 -12.91
CA ILE A 120 0.82 4.36 -14.23
C ILE A 120 2.29 4.65 -14.49
N ARG A 121 2.97 3.72 -15.16
CA ARG A 121 4.34 3.91 -15.62
C ARG A 121 4.35 4.89 -16.80
N GLN A 122 5.23 5.89 -16.74
CA GLN A 122 5.46 6.88 -17.79
C GLN A 122 6.44 6.30 -18.83
N GLN A 123 6.18 6.58 -20.10
CA GLN A 123 7.05 6.17 -21.23
C GLN A 123 8.22 7.12 -21.43
#